data_AF-A0A5N5W0A9-F1
#
_entry.id   AF-A0A5N5W0A9-F1
#
_cell.length_a   1.000
_cell.length_b   1.000
_cell.length_c   1.000
_cell.angle_alpha   90.00
_cell.angle_beta   90.00
_cell.angle_gamma   90.00
#
_symmetry.space_group_name_H-M   'P 1'
#
loop_
_entity.id
_entity.type
_entity.pdbx_description
1 polymer ?
#
loop_
_entity_poly.entity_id
_entity_poly.type
_entity_poly.pdbx_seq_one_letter_code
_entity_poly.pdbx_strand_id
1 'polypeptide(L)'
;MARGWAERFLDRIGESSKGCWQWSGPLDRDGYGRVWHNGRNALAHRVAYEMLRGPIPAGLELDHLCRNRACVNPHHLDAVPHRTNVLRGTSCAARRARQTHCLRGHEFTEDTTYRAPNGTRKCRVCGRERSRRRRQGVTRASA
;
A
#
# COMPACT_ATOMS: atom_id res chain seq x y z
N MET A 1 41.82 10.68 -3.05
CA MET A 1 40.89 10.16 -4.07
C MET A 1 39.50 10.71 -3.78
N ALA A 2 38.78 11.20 -4.78
CA ALA A 2 37.41 11.70 -4.58
C ALA A 2 36.50 10.52 -4.24
N ARG A 3 35.67 10.67 -3.18
CA ARG A 3 34.73 9.62 -2.77
C ARG A 3 33.76 9.29 -3.90
N GLY A 4 33.52 8.01 -4.12
CA GLY A 4 32.56 7.52 -5.12
C GLY A 4 31.12 7.92 -4.78
N TRP A 5 30.22 7.85 -5.76
CA TRP A 5 28.79 8.14 -5.51
C TRP A 5 28.18 7.18 -4.48
N ALA A 6 28.54 5.89 -4.54
CA ALA A 6 28.04 4.88 -3.61
C ALA A 6 28.47 5.17 -2.16
N GLU A 7 29.71 5.60 -1.93
CA GLU A 7 30.19 5.98 -0.59
C GLU A 7 29.37 7.14 -0.02
N ARG A 8 29.14 8.20 -0.82
CA ARG A 8 28.30 9.33 -0.40
C ARG A 8 26.84 8.95 -0.15
N PHE A 9 26.36 7.90 -0.81
CA PHE A 9 25.02 7.35 -0.57
C PHE A 9 24.97 6.63 0.78
N LEU A 10 25.96 5.78 1.06
CA LEU A 10 26.08 5.05 2.33
C LEU A 10 26.28 5.99 3.52
N ASP A 11 27.01 7.10 3.36
CA ASP A 11 27.17 8.15 4.40
C ASP A 11 25.83 8.75 4.86
N ARG A 12 24.76 8.60 4.07
CA ARG A 12 23.40 9.08 4.40
C ARG A 12 22.50 8.03 5.04
N ILE A 13 23.07 6.88 5.40
CA ILE A 13 22.33 5.78 6.01
C ILE A 13 22.77 5.64 7.46
N GLY A 14 21.85 5.93 8.37
CA GLY A 14 21.99 5.61 9.80
C GLY A 14 21.29 4.29 10.14
N GLU A 15 21.69 3.65 11.22
CA GLU A 15 20.96 2.51 11.77
C GLU A 15 19.95 2.98 12.82
N SER A 16 18.76 2.36 12.82
CA SER A 16 17.77 2.56 13.89
C SER A 16 17.71 1.36 14.82
N SER A 17 17.21 1.56 16.04
CA SER A 17 17.00 0.49 17.04
C SER A 17 16.07 -0.64 16.58
N LYS A 18 15.35 -0.46 15.46
CA LYS A 18 14.45 -1.47 14.87
C LYS A 18 15.06 -2.16 13.64
N GLY A 19 16.39 -2.07 13.45
CA GLY A 19 17.11 -2.64 12.29
C GLY A 19 16.83 -1.95 10.95
N CYS A 20 16.19 -0.77 10.98
CA CYS A 20 15.98 0.00 9.75
C CYS A 20 17.26 0.74 9.38
N TRP A 21 17.56 0.79 8.09
CA TRP A 21 18.55 1.69 7.53
C TRP A 21 17.87 3.01 7.24
N GLN A 22 17.97 3.94 8.18
CA GLN A 22 17.30 5.23 8.16
C GLN A 22 18.01 6.18 7.19
N TRP A 23 17.28 6.67 6.20
CA TRP A 23 17.75 7.73 5.33
C TRP A 23 17.83 9.06 6.10
N SER A 24 19.00 9.71 6.07
CA SER A 24 19.23 11.04 6.67
C SER A 24 19.17 12.19 5.66
N GLY A 25 18.96 11.88 4.37
CA GLY A 25 18.81 12.89 3.32
C GLY A 25 17.38 13.44 3.18
N PRO A 26 17.12 14.22 2.11
CA PRO A 26 15.79 14.79 1.86
C PRO A 26 14.69 13.73 1.79
N LEU A 27 13.54 14.05 2.37
CA LEU A 27 12.31 13.28 2.24
C LEU A 27 11.31 14.05 1.36
N ASP A 28 10.44 13.34 0.66
CA ASP A 28 9.28 13.96 0.02
C ASP A 28 8.12 14.17 1.02
N ARG A 29 7.03 14.79 0.54
CA ARG A 29 5.82 15.05 1.34
C ARG A 29 5.18 13.81 1.94
N ASP A 30 5.43 12.65 1.32
CA ASP A 30 4.90 11.37 1.76
C ASP A 30 5.89 10.65 2.70
N GLY A 31 7.07 11.23 2.96
CA GLY A 31 8.07 10.69 3.88
C GLY A 31 9.06 9.70 3.24
N TYR A 32 9.09 9.59 1.91
CA TYR A 32 10.07 8.75 1.23
C TYR A 32 11.39 9.48 0.99
N GLY A 33 12.50 8.79 1.26
CA GLY A 33 13.84 9.31 0.97
C GLY A 33 14.06 9.57 -0.53
N ARG A 34 14.68 10.73 -0.83
CA ARG A 34 15.03 11.16 -2.18
C ARG A 34 16.55 11.32 -2.33
N VAL A 35 17.06 10.96 -3.50
CA VAL A 35 18.47 11.09 -3.86
C VAL A 35 18.62 11.41 -5.35
N TRP A 36 19.69 12.13 -5.70
CA TRP A 36 20.07 12.29 -7.11
C TRP A 36 20.91 11.10 -7.57
N HIS A 37 20.41 10.34 -8.54
CA HIS A 37 21.06 9.15 -9.08
C HIS A 37 20.78 9.04 -10.58
N ASN A 38 21.81 8.78 -11.39
CA ASN A 38 21.71 8.66 -12.85
C ASN A 38 20.98 9.83 -13.53
N GLY A 39 21.37 11.06 -13.17
CA GLY A 39 20.85 12.29 -13.80
C GLY A 39 19.40 12.65 -13.44
N ARG A 40 18.81 12.00 -12.44
CA ARG A 40 17.42 12.28 -12.00
C ARG A 40 17.24 12.18 -10.49
N ASN A 41 16.16 12.77 -10.00
CA ASN A 41 15.67 12.54 -8.64
C ASN A 41 15.04 11.13 -8.56
N ALA A 42 15.54 10.30 -7.67
CA ALA A 42 15.12 8.92 -7.46
C ALA A 42 14.74 8.66 -5.99
N LEU A 43 13.96 7.60 -5.76
CA LEU A 43 13.62 7.12 -4.42
C LEU A 43 14.82 6.38 -3.82
N ALA A 44 15.31 6.83 -2.68
CA ALA A 44 16.51 6.29 -2.03
C ALA A 44 16.39 4.79 -1.75
N HIS A 45 15.23 4.32 -1.29
CA HIS A 45 15.00 2.90 -1.01
C HIS A 45 15.02 2.03 -2.28
N ARG A 46 14.58 2.55 -3.44
CA ARG A 46 14.68 1.83 -4.73
C ARG A 46 16.13 1.74 -5.18
N VAL A 47 16.88 2.82 -5.05
CA VAL A 47 18.31 2.81 -5.40
C VAL A 47 19.08 1.84 -4.50
N ALA A 48 18.86 1.85 -3.19
CA ALA A 48 19.46 0.88 -2.27
C ALA A 48 19.10 -0.57 -2.61
N TYR A 49 17.83 -0.82 -2.95
CA TYR A 49 17.37 -2.14 -3.39
C TYR A 49 18.10 -2.58 -4.67
N GLU A 50 18.15 -1.73 -5.69
CA GLU A 50 18.77 -2.04 -6.97
C GLU A 50 20.27 -2.28 -6.86
N MET A 51 20.97 -1.53 -6.00
CA MET A 51 22.40 -1.72 -5.75
C MET A 51 22.73 -3.06 -5.09
N LEU A 52 21.86 -3.57 -4.20
CA LEU A 52 22.16 -4.73 -3.35
C LEU A 52 21.43 -6.01 -3.78
N ARG A 53 20.30 -5.89 -4.47
CA ARG A 53 19.47 -7.02 -4.94
C ARG A 53 19.30 -7.07 -6.45
N GLY A 54 19.76 -6.06 -7.18
CA GLY A 54 19.55 -5.96 -8.61
C GLY A 54 18.19 -5.34 -8.98
N PRO A 55 17.85 -5.31 -10.28
CA PRO A 55 16.73 -4.54 -10.79
C PRO A 55 15.39 -4.96 -10.16
N ILE A 56 14.54 -3.97 -9.86
CA ILE A 56 13.17 -4.24 -9.43
C ILE A 56 12.42 -4.87 -10.62
N PRO A 57 11.83 -6.08 -10.48
CA PRO A 57 11.14 -6.73 -11.59
C PRO A 57 10.00 -5.86 -12.14
N ALA A 58 9.79 -5.94 -13.46
CA ALA A 58 8.75 -5.17 -14.12
C ALA A 58 7.35 -5.48 -13.54
N GLY A 59 6.54 -4.44 -13.33
CA GLY A 59 5.20 -4.56 -12.77
C GLY A 59 5.14 -4.74 -11.24
N LEU A 60 6.28 -4.78 -10.54
CA LEU A 60 6.34 -4.84 -9.09
C LEU A 60 6.67 -3.48 -8.46
N GLU A 61 6.18 -3.28 -7.24
CA GLU A 61 6.42 -2.14 -6.37
C GLU A 61 7.09 -2.62 -5.08
N LEU A 62 7.93 -1.78 -4.48
CA LEU A 62 8.54 -2.08 -3.19
C LEU A 62 7.59 -1.68 -2.05
N ASP A 63 7.15 -2.65 -1.26
CA ASP A 63 6.38 -2.47 -0.03
C ASP A 63 7.31 -2.49 1.19
N HIS A 64 7.23 -1.46 2.04
CA HIS A 64 7.95 -1.41 3.31
C HIS A 64 7.28 -2.32 4.34
N LEU A 65 7.89 -3.48 4.59
CA LEU A 65 7.45 -4.41 5.64
C LEU A 65 7.53 -3.77 7.03
N CYS A 66 8.54 -2.91 7.24
CA CYS A 66 8.75 -2.19 8.50
C CYS A 66 7.84 -0.96 8.69
N ARG A 67 6.98 -0.63 7.71
CA ARG A 67 6.08 0.55 7.71
C ARG A 67 6.78 1.90 7.98
N ASN A 68 8.08 1.98 7.69
CA ASN A 68 8.89 3.20 7.77
C ASN A 68 9.33 3.60 6.36
N ARG A 69 8.72 4.64 5.80
CA ARG A 69 8.96 5.11 4.41
C ARG A 69 10.37 5.66 4.17
N ALA A 70 11.06 6.07 5.23
CA ALA A 70 12.43 6.56 5.17
C ALA A 70 13.47 5.43 5.31
N CYS A 71 13.04 4.18 5.54
CA CYS A 71 13.93 3.02 5.55
C CYS A 71 14.39 2.68 4.13
N VAL A 72 15.69 2.47 3.95
CA VAL A 72 16.30 2.05 2.67
C VAL A 72 16.89 0.64 2.73
N ASN A 73 16.69 -0.09 3.84
CA ASN A 73 17.18 -1.46 4.00
C ASN A 73 16.47 -2.41 3.02
N PRO A 74 17.16 -3.04 2.05
CA PRO A 74 16.53 -3.95 1.10
C PRO A 74 15.89 -5.18 1.74
N HIS A 75 16.32 -5.59 2.93
CA HIS A 75 15.70 -6.68 3.68
C HIS A 75 14.34 -6.30 4.29
N HIS A 76 14.04 -5.01 4.38
CA HIS A 76 12.74 -4.50 4.83
C HIS A 76 11.81 -4.16 3.66
N LEU A 77 12.19 -4.49 2.43
CA LEU A 77 11.46 -4.21 1.21
C LEU A 77 11.03 -5.52 0.54
N ASP A 78 9.77 -5.58 0.15
CA ASP A 78 9.19 -6.72 -0.56
C ASP A 78 8.70 -6.25 -1.94
N ALA A 79 9.16 -6.88 -3.01
CA ALA A 79 8.75 -6.55 -4.37
C ALA A 79 7.44 -7.26 -4.68
N VAL A 80 6.33 -6.51 -4.71
CA VAL A 80 4.99 -7.07 -4.80
C VAL A 80 4.17 -6.40 -5.91
N PRO A 81 3.14 -7.07 -6.46
CA PRO A 81 2.22 -6.41 -7.37
C PRO A 81 1.53 -5.21 -6.71
N HIS A 82 1.20 -4.17 -7.49
CA HIS A 82 0.52 -2.97 -7.02
C HIS A 82 -0.70 -3.27 -6.14
N ARG A 83 -1.54 -4.24 -6.55
CA ARG A 83 -2.71 -4.66 -5.77
C ARG A 83 -2.34 -5.12 -4.36
N THR A 84 -1.26 -5.88 -4.21
CA THR A 84 -0.80 -6.38 -2.91
C THR A 84 -0.31 -5.22 -2.05
N ASN A 85 0.50 -4.31 -2.61
CA ASN A 85 0.96 -3.10 -1.92
C ASN A 85 -0.22 -2.26 -1.39
N VAL A 86 -1.20 -1.97 -2.26
CA VAL A 86 -2.41 -1.22 -1.89
C VAL A 86 -3.21 -1.92 -0.79
N LEU A 87 -3.41 -3.24 -0.89
CA LEU A 87 -4.20 -4.02 0.06
C LEU A 87 -3.50 -4.23 1.41
N ARG A 88 -2.17 -4.14 1.47
CA ARG A 88 -1.40 -4.13 2.73
C ARG A 88 -1.45 -2.77 3.44
N GLY A 89 -1.71 -1.68 2.73
CA GLY A 89 -1.81 -0.33 3.28
C GLY A 89 -3.08 -0.02 4.10
N THR A 90 -3.37 1.27 4.28
CA THR A 90 -4.51 1.81 5.07
C THR A 90 -5.58 2.49 4.22
N SER A 91 -5.49 2.35 2.89
CA SER A 91 -6.43 2.96 1.94
C SER A 91 -7.88 2.52 2.19
N CYS A 92 -8.85 3.31 1.69
CA CYS A 92 -10.27 2.92 1.72
C CYS A 92 -10.51 1.56 1.07
N ALA A 93 -9.77 1.23 0.00
CA ALA A 93 -9.83 -0.07 -0.66
C ALA A 93 -9.35 -1.19 0.28
N ALA A 94 -8.19 -1.02 0.94
CA ALA A 94 -7.67 -1.99 1.90
C ALA A 94 -8.64 -2.21 3.08
N ARG A 95 -9.15 -1.12 3.66
CA ARG A 95 -10.13 -1.17 4.76
C ARG A 95 -11.40 -1.93 4.35
N ARG A 96 -11.94 -1.65 3.17
CA ARG A 96 -13.14 -2.34 2.65
C ARG A 96 -12.87 -3.81 2.29
N ALA A 97 -11.66 -4.13 1.84
CA ALA A 97 -11.27 -5.51 1.56
C ALA A 97 -11.20 -6.36 2.85
N ARG A 98 -10.66 -5.79 3.93
CA ARG A 98 -10.56 -6.45 5.26
C ARG A 98 -11.89 -6.52 6.02
N GLN A 99 -12.89 -5.74 5.61
CA GLN A 99 -14.19 -5.71 6.26
C GLN A 99 -14.87 -7.09 6.22
N THR A 100 -15.25 -7.61 7.38
CA THR A 100 -15.96 -8.90 7.54
C THR A 100 -17.49 -8.74 7.50
N HIS A 101 -18.00 -7.55 7.84
CA HIS A 101 -19.44 -7.27 7.92
C HIS A 101 -19.80 -5.99 7.16
N CYS A 102 -20.96 -5.96 6.51
CA CYS A 102 -21.45 -4.73 5.88
C CYS A 102 -21.80 -3.65 6.92
N LEU A 103 -22.12 -2.42 6.46
CA LEU A 103 -22.50 -1.31 7.35
C LEU A 103 -23.76 -1.57 8.20
N ARG A 104 -24.56 -2.59 7.88
CA ARG A 104 -25.73 -3.02 8.68
C ARG A 104 -25.45 -4.24 9.56
N GLY A 105 -24.20 -4.69 9.66
CA GLY A 105 -23.83 -5.85 10.48
C GLY A 105 -24.03 -7.21 9.82
N HIS A 106 -24.46 -7.30 8.55
CA HIS A 106 -24.51 -8.60 7.86
C HIS A 106 -23.10 -9.08 7.50
N GLU A 107 -22.74 -10.28 7.94
CA GLU A 107 -21.48 -10.94 7.61
C GLU A 107 -21.34 -11.17 6.11
N PHE A 108 -20.11 -11.04 5.59
CA PHE A 108 -19.75 -11.35 4.21
C PHE A 108 -19.23 -12.78 4.09
N THR A 109 -20.15 -13.72 3.84
CA THR A 109 -19.86 -15.12 3.47
C THR A 109 -20.07 -15.30 1.96
N GLU A 110 -19.85 -16.50 1.43
CA GLU A 110 -20.12 -16.81 0.01
C GLU A 110 -21.59 -16.57 -0.36
N ASP A 111 -22.53 -16.97 0.51
CA ASP A 111 -23.97 -16.86 0.28
C ASP A 111 -24.54 -15.45 0.43
N THR A 112 -23.89 -14.60 1.24
CA THR A 112 -24.34 -13.24 1.53
C THR A 112 -23.58 -12.18 0.74
N THR A 113 -22.56 -12.58 -0.03
CA THR A 113 -21.70 -11.70 -0.83
C THR A 113 -22.07 -11.74 -2.31
N TYR A 114 -22.29 -10.57 -2.90
CA TYR A 114 -22.34 -10.39 -4.34
C TYR A 114 -21.09 -9.65 -4.80
N ARG A 115 -20.30 -10.26 -5.70
CA ARG A 115 -19.16 -9.61 -6.34
C ARG A 115 -19.63 -9.04 -7.69
N ALA A 116 -19.60 -7.72 -7.80
CA ALA A 116 -19.98 -7.03 -9.02
C ALA A 116 -18.85 -7.12 -10.07
N PRO A 117 -19.15 -6.95 -11.38
CA PRO A 117 -18.14 -6.98 -12.44
C PRO A 117 -17.01 -5.96 -12.26
N ASN A 118 -17.28 -4.83 -11.58
CA ASN A 118 -16.28 -3.82 -11.23
C ASN A 118 -15.40 -4.21 -10.03
N GLY A 119 -15.43 -5.48 -9.59
CA GLY A 119 -14.67 -6.00 -8.45
C GLY A 119 -15.20 -5.59 -7.06
N THR A 120 -16.22 -4.73 -6.98
CA THR A 120 -16.78 -4.32 -5.69
C THR A 120 -17.67 -5.41 -5.09
N ARG A 121 -17.61 -5.55 -3.77
CA ARG A 121 -18.50 -6.43 -3.01
C ARG A 121 -19.75 -5.68 -2.54
N LYS A 122 -20.92 -6.30 -2.71
CA LYS A 122 -22.21 -5.83 -2.18
C LYS A 122 -22.82 -6.89 -1.26
N CYS A 123 -23.53 -6.44 -0.24
CA CYS A 123 -24.27 -7.32 0.66
C CYS A 123 -25.58 -7.77 0.02
N ARG A 124 -25.75 -9.08 -0.20
CA ARG A 124 -26.98 -9.68 -0.75
C ARG A 124 -28.16 -9.49 0.19
N VAL A 125 -27.97 -9.56 1.50
CA VAL A 125 -29.04 -9.34 2.49
C VAL A 125 -29.61 -7.93 2.38
N CYS A 126 -28.75 -6.91 2.40
CA CYS A 126 -29.13 -5.51 2.14
C CYS A 126 -29.81 -5.34 0.77
N GLY A 127 -29.40 -6.11 -0.24
CA GLY A 127 -30.02 -6.13 -1.55
C GLY A 127 -31.46 -6.65 -1.51
N ARG A 128 -31.67 -7.81 -0.88
CA ARG A 128 -33.00 -8.44 -0.71
C ARG A 128 -33.95 -7.53 0.05
N GLU A 129 -33.51 -6.92 1.15
CA GLU A 129 -34.29 -5.95 1.93
C GLU A 129 -34.72 -4.75 1.08
N ARG A 130 -33.81 -4.18 0.28
CA ARG A 130 -34.14 -3.06 -0.61
C ARG A 130 -35.17 -3.45 -1.66
N SER A 131 -35.03 -4.64 -2.25
CA SER A 131 -35.99 -5.17 -3.23
C SER A 131 -37.37 -5.40 -2.61
N ARG A 132 -37.44 -5.94 -1.38
CA ARG A 132 -38.70 -6.10 -0.63
C ARG A 132 -39.39 -4.76 -0.40
N ARG A 133 -38.66 -3.77 0.12
CA ARG A 133 -39.20 -2.40 0.36
C ARG A 133 -39.73 -1.75 -0.92
N ARG A 134 -39.01 -1.90 -2.05
CA ARG A 134 -39.45 -1.40 -3.36
C ARG A 134 -40.75 -2.03 -3.83
N ARG A 135 -40.92 -3.35 -3.66
CA ARG A 135 -42.16 -4.07 -4.02
C ARG A 135 -43.36 -3.67 -3.15
N GLN A 136 -43.10 -3.28 -1.91
CA GLN A 136 -44.13 -2.83 -0.95
C GLN A 136 -44.51 -1.34 -1.12
N GLY A 137 -43.96 -0.63 -2.11
CA GLY A 137 -44.26 0.79 -2.33
C GLY A 137 -43.72 1.74 -1.26
N VAL A 138 -42.88 1.25 -0.34
CA VAL A 138 -42.31 2.08 0.74
C VAL A 138 -41.12 2.88 0.18
N THR A 139 -41.37 4.14 -0.16
CA THR A 139 -40.31 5.13 -0.42
C THR A 139 -39.59 5.44 0.90
N ARG A 140 -38.27 5.71 0.84
CA ARG A 140 -37.51 6.03 2.05
C ARG A 140 -38.12 7.29 2.67
N ALA A 141 -38.55 7.21 3.93
CA ALA A 141 -38.73 8.40 4.75
C ALA A 141 -37.37 9.11 4.82
N SER A 142 -37.35 10.36 4.34
CA SER A 142 -36.22 11.27 4.51
C SER A 142 -36.06 11.54 6.00
N ALA A 143 -34.86 11.31 6.52
CA ALA A 143 -34.39 11.87 7.78
C ALA A 143 -33.36 12.93 7.43
#